data_AF-A0A3M8DEQ5-F1
#
_entry.id   AF-A0A3M8DEQ5-F1
#
_cell.length_a   1.000
_cell.length_b   1.000
_cell.length_c   1.000
_cell.angle_alpha   90.00
_cell.angle_beta   90.00
_cell.angle_gamma   90.00
#
_symmetry.space_group_name_H-M   'P 1'
#
loop_
_entity.id
_entity.type
_entity.pdbx_description
1 polymer ?
#
loop_
_entity_poly.entity_id
_entity_poly.type
_entity_poly.pdbx_seq_one_letter_code
_entity_poly.pdbx_strand_id
1 'polypeptide(L)'
;MQAKIDQAAPGDVITIPAGEYEGPFHVTKPLTLQASGEVILLTATDDPVLTIDSNQVTLRGLKLQDKRINQTLATLVIRGNQNLVEQVEIDTMGTGIQLRDASFNELRQIRVTGHVLDPNESAADIGHDHSAHMLLTQTQQDSKVQAKKGNGIDLRQSHQNRLVGNQIINAFDGLYLENSHENLLEQNQVEKSRYGIHLMGTSKTQVLENTGNGNVTGAMLMDTASATVRNNRFLKQKDNPNSQGILLYSVSDSLLEGNRIEGNRVGLYVENSSGNEITNNELLLNFIGMQVKDSADNQLIFNQFVSNVIQAQAQDSDADSFDGNYWDNLQGLDVDGDERSDLSYEMNPFFLALTDAVPPYQLFFQSPGFVFLESLFATGSVQVRDASPLMTPISTVDQGDPLESSRTQTGLLGALLLLISLTFIYVGVNRK
;
A
#
# COMPACT_ATOMS: atom_id res chain seq x y z
N MET A 1 -10.92 33.26 -16.12
CA MET A 1 -10.32 32.12 -16.86
C MET A 1 -11.36 31.35 -17.66
N GLN A 2 -12.51 30.97 -17.09
CA GLN A 2 -13.58 30.24 -17.80
C GLN A 2 -13.94 30.83 -19.17
N ALA A 3 -14.15 32.14 -19.28
CA ALA A 3 -14.46 32.78 -20.56
C ALA A 3 -13.44 32.52 -21.68
N LYS A 4 -12.15 32.31 -21.35
CA LYS A 4 -11.11 31.93 -22.32
C LYS A 4 -11.29 30.47 -22.78
N ILE A 5 -11.67 29.58 -21.86
CA ILE A 5 -11.99 28.17 -22.17
C ILE A 5 -13.21 28.13 -23.10
N ASP A 6 -14.23 28.93 -22.81
CA ASP A 6 -15.47 28.96 -23.60
C ASP A 6 -15.21 29.46 -25.03
N GLN A 7 -14.37 30.49 -25.19
CA GLN A 7 -14.04 31.11 -26.48
C GLN A 7 -13.06 30.29 -27.33
N ALA A 8 -12.24 29.44 -26.72
CA ALA A 8 -11.27 28.63 -27.43
C ALA A 8 -11.95 27.62 -28.37
N ALA A 9 -11.32 27.38 -29.53
CA ALA A 9 -11.71 26.33 -30.46
C ALA A 9 -11.23 24.96 -29.96
N PRO A 10 -11.91 23.86 -30.30
CA PRO A 10 -11.42 22.51 -30.00
C PRO A 10 -9.99 22.29 -30.54
N GLY A 11 -9.11 21.78 -29.69
CA GLY A 11 -7.69 21.56 -29.97
C GLY A 11 -6.77 22.73 -29.62
N ASP A 12 -7.33 23.89 -29.24
CA ASP A 12 -6.52 25.05 -28.88
C ASP A 12 -5.69 24.82 -27.61
N VAL A 13 -4.57 25.55 -27.54
CA VAL A 13 -3.70 25.63 -26.38
C VAL A 13 -3.94 26.97 -25.66
N ILE A 14 -4.41 26.89 -24.42
CA ILE A 14 -4.56 28.05 -23.54
C ILE A 14 -3.38 28.07 -22.59
N THR A 15 -2.47 29.03 -22.80
CA THR A 15 -1.39 29.34 -21.85
C THR A 15 -1.93 30.27 -20.76
N ILE A 16 -1.90 29.81 -19.52
CA ILE A 16 -2.42 30.52 -18.36
C ILE A 16 -1.23 31.21 -17.67
N PRO A 17 -1.18 32.55 -17.63
CA PRO A 17 -0.09 33.25 -16.94
C PRO A 17 -0.19 33.04 -15.43
N ALA A 18 0.95 33.11 -14.75
CA ALA A 18 1.03 33.01 -13.30
C ALA A 18 -0.01 33.91 -12.60
N GLY A 19 -0.62 33.37 -11.55
CA GLY A 19 -1.69 34.05 -10.82
C GLY A 19 -2.69 33.08 -10.20
N GLU A 20 -3.61 33.66 -9.45
CA GLU A 20 -4.68 32.95 -8.76
C GLU A 20 -6.01 33.18 -9.50
N TYR A 21 -6.76 32.09 -9.73
CA TYR A 21 -8.00 32.11 -10.50
C TYR A 21 -9.11 31.39 -9.75
N GLU A 22 -10.17 32.14 -9.48
CA GLU A 22 -11.38 31.63 -8.85
C GLU A 22 -12.32 31.00 -9.89
N GLY A 23 -12.69 29.75 -9.64
CA GLY A 23 -13.57 28.90 -10.45
C GLY A 23 -15.02 28.87 -9.95
N PRO A 24 -15.80 27.81 -10.30
CA PRO A 24 -15.35 26.55 -10.89
C PRO A 24 -14.96 26.66 -12.37
N PHE A 25 -14.17 25.69 -12.84
CA PHE A 25 -13.76 25.60 -14.24
C PHE A 25 -14.29 24.33 -14.91
N HIS A 26 -14.84 24.48 -16.12
CA HIS A 26 -15.40 23.36 -16.90
C HIS A 26 -14.76 23.31 -18.28
N VAL A 27 -14.18 22.16 -18.62
CA VAL A 27 -13.61 21.87 -19.94
C VAL A 27 -14.52 20.87 -20.65
N THR A 28 -15.28 21.36 -21.62
CA THR A 28 -16.31 20.58 -22.34
C THR A 28 -15.93 20.24 -23.77
N LYS A 29 -14.73 20.65 -24.20
CA LYS A 29 -14.18 20.38 -25.54
C LYS A 29 -12.69 20.01 -25.43
N PRO A 30 -12.11 19.29 -26.42
CA PRO A 30 -10.68 18.98 -26.43
C PRO A 30 -9.86 20.26 -26.36
N LEU A 31 -8.97 20.40 -25.38
CA LEU A 31 -8.17 21.60 -25.14
C LEU A 31 -6.88 21.25 -24.41
N THR A 32 -5.85 22.07 -24.57
CA THR A 32 -4.67 22.05 -23.70
C THR A 32 -4.70 23.26 -22.76
N LEU A 33 -4.74 23.03 -21.45
CA LEU A 33 -4.53 24.06 -20.43
C LEU A 33 -3.11 23.92 -19.88
N GLN A 34 -2.26 24.92 -20.13
CA GLN A 34 -0.86 24.89 -19.71
C GLN A 34 -0.52 26.11 -18.87
N ALA A 35 0.08 25.88 -17.70
CA ALA A 35 0.59 26.95 -16.86
C ALA A 35 1.86 27.60 -17.45
N SER A 36 1.96 28.91 -17.31
CA SER A 36 3.17 29.72 -17.57
C SER A 36 3.61 30.36 -16.26
N GLY A 37 4.27 29.56 -15.42
CA GLY A 37 4.63 29.90 -14.05
C GLY A 37 3.68 29.27 -13.04
N GLU A 38 3.61 29.83 -11.82
CA GLU A 38 2.72 29.33 -10.77
C GLU A 38 1.27 29.77 -11.02
N VAL A 39 0.43 28.82 -11.42
CA VAL A 39 -1.01 29.03 -11.65
C VAL A 39 -1.80 28.27 -10.62
N ILE A 40 -2.57 28.99 -9.80
CA ILE A 40 -3.39 28.41 -8.75
C ILE A 40 -4.87 28.55 -9.14
N LEU A 41 -5.56 27.43 -9.22
CA LEU A 41 -7.01 27.36 -9.39
C LEU A 41 -7.65 27.02 -8.06
N LEU A 42 -8.70 27.74 -7.68
CA LEU A 42 -9.51 27.45 -6.50
C LEU A 42 -11.00 27.54 -6.83
N THR A 43 -11.84 27.08 -5.91
CA THR A 43 -13.29 27.24 -5.98
C THR A 43 -13.80 27.95 -4.73
N ALA A 44 -14.77 28.84 -4.91
CA ALA A 44 -15.53 29.46 -3.82
C ALA A 44 -16.96 28.91 -3.72
N THR A 45 -17.30 27.94 -4.56
CA THR A 45 -18.59 27.24 -4.55
C THR A 45 -18.43 25.83 -4.01
N ASP A 46 -19.53 25.09 -3.90
CA ASP A 46 -19.50 23.67 -3.57
C ASP A 46 -19.10 22.78 -4.77
N ASP A 47 -18.93 23.37 -5.96
CA ASP A 47 -18.55 22.64 -7.18
C ASP A 47 -17.04 22.36 -7.22
N PRO A 48 -16.61 21.32 -7.96
CA PRO A 48 -15.19 21.03 -8.19
C PRO A 48 -14.40 22.23 -8.70
N VAL A 49 -13.13 22.33 -8.31
CA VAL A 49 -12.21 23.35 -8.84
C VAL A 49 -12.12 23.24 -10.36
N LEU A 50 -12.00 22.01 -10.88
CA LEU A 50 -11.92 21.76 -12.31
C LEU A 50 -12.66 20.47 -12.68
N THR A 51 -13.51 20.55 -13.71
CA THR A 51 -14.20 19.41 -14.30
C THR A 51 -13.82 19.27 -15.78
N ILE A 52 -13.40 18.06 -16.18
CA ILE A 52 -13.15 17.66 -17.57
C ILE A 52 -14.31 16.76 -18.03
N ASP A 53 -15.23 17.33 -18.80
CA ASP A 53 -16.35 16.63 -19.46
C ASP A 53 -16.07 16.50 -20.97
N SER A 54 -14.83 16.23 -21.35
CA SER A 54 -14.40 16.05 -22.73
C SER A 54 -13.26 15.06 -22.87
N ASN A 55 -13.09 14.54 -24.08
CA ASN A 55 -11.96 13.68 -24.43
C ASN A 55 -10.78 14.53 -24.90
N GLN A 56 -9.56 13.96 -24.85
CA GLN A 56 -8.36 14.58 -25.44
C GLN A 56 -8.04 15.97 -24.86
N VAL A 57 -8.30 16.15 -23.57
CA VAL A 57 -7.89 17.32 -22.80
C VAL A 57 -6.51 17.07 -22.21
N THR A 58 -5.64 18.08 -22.28
CA THR A 58 -4.34 18.08 -21.61
C THR A 58 -4.33 19.14 -20.52
N LEU A 59 -3.99 18.76 -19.29
CA LEU A 59 -3.71 19.66 -18.18
C LEU A 59 -2.23 19.57 -17.81
N ARG A 60 -1.54 20.70 -17.74
CA ARG A 60 -0.10 20.73 -17.45
C ARG A 60 0.29 21.85 -16.49
N GLY A 61 0.97 21.48 -15.40
CA GLY A 61 1.67 22.42 -14.52
C GLY A 61 0.75 23.28 -13.62
N LEU A 62 -0.50 22.85 -13.42
CA LEU A 62 -1.49 23.59 -12.64
C LEU A 62 -1.44 23.20 -11.17
N LYS A 63 -1.70 24.16 -10.28
CA LYS A 63 -1.99 23.89 -8.87
C LYS A 63 -3.48 24.07 -8.60
N LEU A 64 -4.11 23.09 -7.95
CA LEU A 64 -5.52 23.13 -7.54
C LEU A 64 -5.59 23.18 -6.01
N GLN A 65 -6.34 24.14 -5.48
CA GLN A 65 -6.59 24.29 -4.04
C GLN A 65 -8.07 24.16 -3.73
N ASP A 66 -8.40 23.20 -2.88
CA ASP A 66 -9.77 22.85 -2.54
C ASP A 66 -9.97 22.76 -1.03
N LYS A 67 -10.72 23.73 -0.51
CA LYS A 67 -11.03 23.85 0.92
C LYS A 67 -12.38 23.22 1.27
N ARG A 68 -13.08 22.63 0.30
CA ARG A 68 -14.39 22.04 0.54
C ARG A 68 -14.22 20.77 1.38
N ILE A 69 -15.00 20.67 2.46
CA ILE A 69 -14.99 19.50 3.36
C ILE A 69 -16.21 18.61 3.08
N ASN A 70 -16.04 17.30 3.25
CA ASN A 70 -17.14 16.32 3.17
C ASN A 70 -17.96 16.37 1.86
N GLN A 71 -17.35 16.83 0.76
CA GLN A 71 -17.98 16.82 -0.56
C GLN A 71 -17.85 15.45 -1.22
N THR A 72 -18.85 15.09 -2.02
CA THR A 72 -18.85 13.83 -2.78
C THR A 72 -17.97 13.91 -4.02
N LEU A 73 -17.91 15.07 -4.65
CA LEU A 73 -17.09 15.31 -5.84
C LEU A 73 -15.69 15.78 -5.45
N ALA A 74 -14.69 15.24 -6.14
CA ALA A 74 -13.29 15.58 -5.97
C ALA A 74 -12.94 17.01 -6.39
N THR A 75 -11.69 17.40 -6.10
CA THR A 75 -11.09 18.65 -6.55
C THR A 75 -10.98 18.72 -8.08
N LEU A 76 -10.54 17.62 -8.70
CA LEU A 76 -10.53 17.42 -10.15
C LEU A 76 -11.44 16.25 -10.52
N VAL A 77 -12.43 16.49 -11.37
CA VAL A 77 -13.32 15.44 -11.89
C VAL A 77 -13.07 15.23 -13.39
N ILE A 78 -12.91 13.99 -13.81
CA ILE A 78 -12.66 13.59 -15.19
C ILE A 78 -13.72 12.57 -15.61
N ARG A 79 -14.48 12.90 -16.65
CA ARG A 79 -15.53 12.03 -17.23
C ARG A 79 -15.28 11.67 -18.69
N GLY A 80 -14.19 12.17 -19.27
CA GLY A 80 -13.79 11.86 -20.64
C GLY A 80 -12.64 10.86 -20.73
N ASN A 81 -12.36 10.47 -21.96
CA ASN A 81 -11.34 9.51 -22.32
C ASN A 81 -10.11 10.17 -22.95
N GLN A 82 -8.98 9.47 -22.93
CA GLN A 82 -7.76 9.91 -23.63
C GLN A 82 -7.25 11.29 -23.16
N ASN A 83 -7.49 11.63 -21.90
CA ASN A 83 -6.98 12.86 -21.31
C ASN A 83 -5.58 12.64 -20.74
N LEU A 84 -4.78 13.69 -20.76
CA LEU A 84 -3.46 13.75 -20.13
C LEU A 84 -3.52 14.76 -18.99
N VAL A 85 -3.26 14.32 -17.76
CA VAL A 85 -3.07 15.19 -16.61
C VAL A 85 -1.65 14.99 -16.12
N GLU A 86 -0.82 16.02 -16.25
CA GLU A 86 0.58 15.91 -15.89
C GLU A 86 1.10 17.10 -15.08
N GLN A 87 1.98 16.81 -14.13
CA GLN A 87 2.63 17.84 -13.31
C GLN A 87 1.63 18.75 -12.61
N VAL A 88 0.52 18.17 -12.15
CA VAL A 88 -0.52 18.88 -11.41
C VAL A 88 -0.30 18.69 -9.91
N GLU A 89 -0.40 19.77 -9.14
CA GLU A 89 -0.38 19.72 -7.68
C GLU A 89 -1.78 19.99 -7.14
N ILE A 90 -2.25 19.16 -6.20
CA ILE A 90 -3.58 19.27 -5.59
C ILE A 90 -3.43 19.32 -4.07
N ASP A 91 -3.91 20.41 -3.48
CA ASP A 91 -4.12 20.55 -2.04
C ASP A 91 -5.62 20.43 -1.76
N THR A 92 -6.05 19.40 -1.04
CA THR A 92 -7.49 19.10 -0.85
C THR A 92 -7.87 18.80 0.59
N MET A 93 -9.09 19.18 0.96
CA MET A 93 -9.77 18.76 2.19
C MET A 93 -10.71 17.55 1.98
N GLY A 94 -10.69 16.93 0.79
CA GLY A 94 -11.52 15.80 0.41
C GLY A 94 -10.78 14.87 -0.56
N THR A 95 -11.43 14.50 -1.68
CA THR A 95 -10.84 13.64 -2.71
C THR A 95 -10.06 14.48 -3.73
N GLY A 96 -8.85 14.07 -4.09
CA GLY A 96 -8.00 14.80 -5.04
C GLY A 96 -8.52 14.72 -6.48
N ILE A 97 -8.51 13.52 -7.07
CA ILE A 97 -8.95 13.28 -8.45
C ILE A 97 -10.01 12.18 -8.48
N GLN A 98 -11.07 12.39 -9.27
CA GLN A 98 -12.06 11.36 -9.59
C GLN A 98 -12.17 11.11 -11.08
N LEU A 99 -12.08 9.84 -11.47
CA LEU A 99 -12.41 9.33 -12.79
C LEU A 99 -13.73 8.55 -12.68
N ARG A 100 -14.70 8.90 -13.52
CA ARG A 100 -16.02 8.25 -13.60
C ARG A 100 -16.31 7.91 -15.05
N ASP A 101 -16.43 6.63 -15.36
CA ASP A 101 -16.64 6.14 -16.73
C ASP A 101 -15.60 6.68 -17.72
N ALA A 102 -14.36 6.85 -17.25
CA ALA A 102 -13.28 7.55 -17.92
C ALA A 102 -12.09 6.61 -18.17
N SER A 103 -11.85 6.28 -19.43
CA SER A 103 -10.89 5.26 -19.85
C SER A 103 -9.76 5.84 -20.71
N PHE A 104 -8.64 5.13 -20.78
CA PHE A 104 -7.46 5.51 -21.57
C PHE A 104 -6.82 6.85 -21.19
N ASN A 105 -7.02 7.31 -19.95
CA ASN A 105 -6.39 8.53 -19.45
C ASN A 105 -5.00 8.25 -18.89
N GLU A 106 -4.12 9.23 -18.99
CA GLU A 106 -2.79 9.21 -18.39
C GLU A 106 -2.68 10.29 -17.33
N LEU A 107 -2.49 9.87 -16.08
CA LEU A 107 -2.28 10.72 -14.92
C LEU A 107 -0.83 10.49 -14.46
N ARG A 108 0.04 11.48 -14.70
CA ARG A 108 1.47 11.33 -14.42
C ARG A 108 2.09 12.49 -13.67
N GLN A 109 3.05 12.18 -12.80
CA GLN A 109 3.80 13.19 -12.04
C GLN A 109 2.87 14.16 -11.28
N ILE A 110 1.73 13.66 -10.79
CA ILE A 110 0.77 14.43 -10.00
C ILE A 110 1.15 14.33 -8.53
N ARG A 111 1.02 15.43 -7.79
CA ARG A 111 1.08 15.44 -6.33
C ARG A 111 -0.30 15.72 -5.76
N VAL A 112 -0.82 14.84 -4.90
CA VAL A 112 -2.05 15.07 -4.13
C VAL A 112 -1.71 15.07 -2.64
N THR A 113 -2.06 16.15 -1.95
CA THR A 113 -1.87 16.30 -0.50
C THR A 113 -3.22 16.54 0.18
N GLY A 114 -3.63 15.60 1.03
CA GLY A 114 -4.79 15.76 1.90
C GLY A 114 -4.45 16.58 3.14
N HIS A 115 -5.33 17.51 3.52
CA HIS A 115 -5.13 18.42 4.67
C HIS A 115 -6.08 18.15 5.84
N VAL A 116 -6.88 17.09 5.77
CA VAL A 116 -7.69 16.64 6.90
C VAL A 116 -6.80 15.92 7.92
N LEU A 117 -6.75 16.48 9.13
CA LEU A 117 -6.12 15.85 10.29
C LEU A 117 -7.15 14.97 10.99
N ASP A 118 -6.85 13.68 11.17
CA ASP A 118 -7.72 12.80 11.94
C ASP A 118 -7.27 12.81 13.43
N PRO A 119 -8.08 13.33 14.36
CA PRO A 119 -7.74 13.32 15.78
C PRO A 119 -7.68 11.91 16.38
N ASN A 120 -8.21 10.88 15.70
CA ASN A 120 -8.25 9.50 16.16
C ASN A 120 -7.23 8.57 15.46
N GLU A 121 -6.30 9.12 14.66
CA GLU A 121 -5.22 8.32 14.04
C GLU A 121 -4.32 7.59 15.05
N SER A 122 -4.41 7.97 16.33
CA SER A 122 -3.86 7.27 17.47
C SER A 122 -4.97 6.55 18.25
N ALA A 123 -5.45 5.39 17.77
CA ALA A 123 -5.89 4.23 18.56
C ALA A 123 -7.04 3.45 17.88
N ALA A 124 -6.74 2.18 17.57
CA ALA A 124 -7.63 1.02 17.75
C ALA A 124 -8.95 0.87 16.94
N ASP A 125 -9.46 1.85 16.18
CA ASP A 125 -10.84 1.78 15.65
C ASP A 125 -10.99 1.59 14.11
N ILE A 126 -10.00 1.01 13.45
CA ILE A 126 -10.11 0.53 12.06
C ILE A 126 -10.21 -1.01 12.01
N GLY A 127 -10.68 -1.61 13.10
CA GLY A 127 -10.79 -3.05 13.29
C GLY A 127 -12.07 -3.66 12.75
N HIS A 128 -11.88 -4.65 11.88
CA HIS A 128 -12.77 -5.78 11.57
C HIS A 128 -14.14 -5.46 10.95
N ASP A 129 -14.17 -5.36 9.62
CA ASP A 129 -15.02 -6.21 8.79
C ASP A 129 -14.56 -6.09 7.32
N HIS A 130 -14.04 -7.17 6.74
CA HIS A 130 -13.70 -7.24 5.31
C HIS A 130 -14.96 -7.36 4.42
N SER A 131 -16.17 -7.22 5.00
CA SER A 131 -17.46 -7.22 4.31
C SER A 131 -18.42 -6.08 4.69
N ALA A 132 -18.08 -5.20 5.64
CA ALA A 132 -18.95 -4.05 5.96
C ALA A 132 -18.58 -2.79 5.19
N HIS A 133 -19.20 -2.64 4.02
CA HIS A 133 -19.66 -1.32 3.59
C HIS A 133 -20.76 -0.83 4.55
N MET A 134 -20.43 -0.40 5.79
CA MET A 134 -21.44 0.21 6.66
C MET A 134 -20.93 1.36 7.53
N LEU A 135 -21.68 2.46 7.37
CA LEU A 135 -21.97 3.55 8.29
C LEU A 135 -21.24 3.54 9.64
N LEU A 136 -20.40 4.56 9.81
CA LEU A 136 -20.01 5.09 11.12
C LEU A 136 -21.29 5.42 11.94
N THR A 137 -21.68 4.56 12.87
CA THR A 137 -22.65 4.93 13.91
C THR A 137 -21.97 5.85 14.92
N GLN A 138 -22.42 7.10 14.90
CA GLN A 138 -22.00 8.19 15.76
C GLN A 138 -22.27 7.89 17.24
N THR A 139 -21.24 7.95 18.07
CA THR A 139 -21.39 8.35 19.48
C THR A 139 -21.14 9.85 19.60
N GLN A 140 -22.16 10.55 20.09
CA GLN A 140 -22.22 12.00 20.25
C GLN A 140 -21.02 12.57 21.02
N GLN A 141 -20.25 13.46 20.38
CA GLN A 141 -19.50 14.52 21.04
C GLN A 141 -19.32 15.72 20.07
N ASP A 142 -19.88 16.86 20.47
CA ASP A 142 -19.80 18.23 19.93
C ASP A 142 -20.13 18.52 18.45
N SER A 143 -21.07 19.45 18.27
CA SER A 143 -21.64 19.95 17.01
C SER A 143 -20.70 20.79 16.13
N LYS A 144 -19.45 20.35 15.92
CA LYS A 144 -18.58 20.84 14.85
C LYS A 144 -18.56 19.80 13.74
N VAL A 145 -18.86 20.21 12.50
CA VAL A 145 -18.72 19.34 11.33
C VAL A 145 -17.26 18.92 11.23
N GLN A 146 -16.96 17.64 11.50
CA GLN A 146 -15.63 17.07 11.37
C GLN A 146 -15.38 16.76 9.89
N ALA A 147 -14.26 17.26 9.36
CA ALA A 147 -13.84 16.92 7.99
C ALA A 147 -13.38 15.46 7.95
N LYS A 148 -13.75 14.75 6.88
CA LYS A 148 -13.30 13.39 6.59
C LYS A 148 -12.30 13.41 5.45
N LYS A 149 -11.27 12.57 5.54
CA LYS A 149 -10.33 12.34 4.44
C LYS A 149 -11.09 11.81 3.22
N GLY A 150 -10.73 12.28 2.03
CA GLY A 150 -11.10 11.66 0.77
C GLY A 150 -9.94 10.91 0.15
N ASN A 151 -10.18 10.27 -0.99
CA ASN A 151 -9.15 9.48 -1.68
C ASN A 151 -8.16 10.38 -2.43
N GLY A 152 -6.96 9.86 -2.73
CA GLY A 152 -6.00 10.60 -3.56
C GLY A 152 -6.45 10.67 -5.01
N ILE A 153 -6.44 9.51 -5.67
CA ILE A 153 -6.98 9.29 -7.02
C ILE A 153 -7.98 8.14 -6.95
N ASP A 154 -9.21 8.41 -7.39
CA ASP A 154 -10.36 7.52 -7.28
C ASP A 154 -10.93 7.22 -8.68
N LEU A 155 -10.89 5.95 -9.07
CA LEU A 155 -11.42 5.44 -10.34
C LEU A 155 -12.65 4.58 -10.08
N ARG A 156 -13.73 4.85 -10.80
CA ARG A 156 -14.91 3.97 -10.85
C ARG A 156 -15.31 3.71 -12.30
N GLN A 157 -15.49 2.44 -12.65
CA GLN A 157 -15.85 2.01 -14.01
C GLN A 157 -14.92 2.63 -15.08
N SER A 158 -13.64 2.72 -14.75
CA SER A 158 -12.65 3.49 -15.50
C SER A 158 -11.50 2.57 -15.89
N HIS A 159 -11.37 2.28 -17.19
CA HIS A 159 -10.55 1.18 -17.68
C HIS A 159 -9.30 1.67 -18.42
N GLN A 160 -8.27 0.83 -18.45
CA GLN A 160 -7.09 1.06 -19.31
C GLN A 160 -6.42 2.43 -19.10
N ASN A 161 -6.50 2.97 -17.88
CA ASN A 161 -5.82 4.19 -17.49
C ASN A 161 -4.39 3.90 -17.02
N ARG A 162 -3.52 4.90 -17.12
CA ARG A 162 -2.14 4.85 -16.65
C ARG A 162 -1.94 5.88 -15.55
N LEU A 163 -1.59 5.42 -14.36
CA LEU A 163 -1.29 6.24 -13.19
C LEU A 163 0.22 6.07 -12.92
N VAL A 164 1.03 7.05 -13.33
CA VAL A 164 2.49 6.89 -13.41
C VAL A 164 3.24 7.96 -12.60
N GLY A 165 4.10 7.56 -11.68
CA GLY A 165 4.99 8.51 -11.00
C GLY A 165 4.26 9.54 -10.13
N ASN A 166 3.08 9.21 -9.62
CA ASN A 166 2.29 10.12 -8.78
C ASN A 166 2.70 10.01 -7.31
N GLN A 167 2.57 11.12 -6.58
CA GLN A 167 2.83 11.22 -5.15
C GLN A 167 1.54 11.55 -4.41
N ILE A 168 1.08 10.65 -3.53
CA ILE A 168 -0.15 10.82 -2.75
C ILE A 168 0.20 10.79 -1.27
N ILE A 169 -0.22 11.83 -0.53
CA ILE A 169 0.09 11.99 0.90
C ILE A 169 -1.20 12.28 1.66
N ASN A 170 -1.39 11.58 2.78
CA ASN A 170 -2.45 11.84 3.75
C ASN A 170 -3.87 11.75 3.15
N ALA A 171 -4.12 10.71 2.36
CA ALA A 171 -5.45 10.40 1.82
C ALA A 171 -6.19 9.38 2.70
N PHE A 172 -7.48 9.15 2.42
CA PHE A 172 -8.19 8.01 2.97
C PHE A 172 -7.65 6.74 2.32
N ASP A 173 -7.94 6.49 1.04
CA ASP A 173 -7.18 5.57 0.21
C ASP A 173 -6.37 6.36 -0.83
N GLY A 174 -5.10 6.00 -1.04
CA GLY A 174 -4.23 6.75 -1.92
C GLY A 174 -4.61 6.62 -3.40
N LEU A 175 -4.48 5.40 -3.93
CA LEU A 175 -4.96 5.02 -5.27
C LEU A 175 -6.09 4.01 -5.11
N TYR A 176 -7.34 4.43 -5.40
CA TYR A 176 -8.54 3.62 -5.24
C TYR A 176 -9.16 3.30 -6.61
N LEU A 177 -9.35 2.02 -6.90
CA LEU A 177 -9.95 1.52 -8.13
C LEU A 177 -11.15 0.62 -7.79
N GLU A 178 -12.32 0.98 -8.29
CA GLU A 178 -13.56 0.22 -8.13
C GLU A 178 -14.11 -0.18 -9.51
N ASN A 179 -14.32 -1.48 -9.73
CA ASN A 179 -14.85 -2.02 -11.00
C ASN A 179 -14.07 -1.48 -12.22
N SER A 180 -12.75 -1.38 -12.10
CA SER A 180 -11.87 -0.65 -13.01
C SER A 180 -10.73 -1.57 -13.47
N HIS A 181 -10.90 -2.13 -14.65
CA HIS A 181 -10.05 -3.18 -15.23
C HIS A 181 -8.90 -2.67 -16.11
N GLU A 182 -7.87 -3.50 -16.27
CA GLU A 182 -6.75 -3.31 -17.20
C GLU A 182 -5.98 -1.99 -16.99
N ASN A 183 -6.00 -1.46 -15.77
CA ASN A 183 -5.27 -0.24 -15.43
C ASN A 183 -3.80 -0.54 -15.12
N LEU A 184 -2.93 0.45 -15.32
CA LEU A 184 -1.52 0.39 -14.93
C LEU A 184 -1.24 1.43 -13.84
N LEU A 185 -0.74 0.95 -12.71
CA LEU A 185 -0.27 1.75 -11.58
C LEU A 185 1.24 1.52 -11.48
N GLU A 186 2.03 2.49 -11.93
CA GLU A 186 3.48 2.35 -12.08
C GLU A 186 4.24 3.46 -11.35
N GLN A 187 5.26 3.10 -10.57
CA GLN A 187 6.19 4.06 -9.95
C GLN A 187 5.51 5.13 -9.06
N ASN A 188 4.34 4.84 -8.49
CA ASN A 188 3.66 5.77 -7.58
C ASN A 188 4.20 5.65 -6.16
N GLN A 189 4.18 6.76 -5.43
CA GLN A 189 4.51 6.84 -4.01
C GLN A 189 3.26 7.22 -3.21
N VAL A 190 2.90 6.39 -2.22
CA VAL A 190 1.74 6.64 -1.37
C VAL A 190 2.11 6.55 0.10
N GLU A 191 1.80 7.60 0.85
CA GLU A 191 2.15 7.70 2.27
C GLU A 191 0.98 8.15 3.15
N LYS A 192 0.94 7.63 4.38
CA LYS A 192 -0.01 8.03 5.44
C LYS A 192 -1.48 7.94 5.03
N SER A 193 -1.81 6.90 4.28
CA SER A 193 -3.18 6.56 3.89
C SER A 193 -3.65 5.31 4.65
N ARG A 194 -4.96 5.07 4.70
CA ARG A 194 -5.49 3.77 5.14
C ARG A 194 -4.95 2.70 4.21
N TYR A 195 -5.28 2.75 2.93
CA TYR A 195 -4.70 1.88 1.91
C TYR A 195 -3.82 2.68 0.96
N GLY A 196 -2.60 2.22 0.72
CA GLY A 196 -1.72 2.83 -0.28
C GLY A 196 -2.32 2.67 -1.67
N ILE A 197 -2.55 1.41 -2.05
CA ILE A 197 -3.23 1.01 -3.29
C ILE A 197 -4.40 0.11 -2.90
N HIS A 198 -5.59 0.39 -3.43
CA HIS A 198 -6.80 -0.37 -3.15
C HIS A 198 -7.50 -0.72 -4.47
N LEU A 199 -7.48 -2.02 -4.79
CA LEU A 199 -8.20 -2.59 -5.92
C LEU A 199 -9.45 -3.30 -5.41
N MET A 200 -10.62 -2.92 -5.91
CA MET A 200 -11.91 -3.51 -5.56
C MET A 200 -12.66 -3.91 -6.84
N GLY A 201 -12.89 -5.21 -7.03
CA GLY A 201 -13.61 -5.70 -8.21
C GLY A 201 -12.84 -5.46 -9.52
N THR A 202 -11.51 -5.60 -9.51
CA THR A 202 -10.67 -5.32 -10.68
C THR A 202 -10.21 -6.58 -11.39
N SER A 203 -9.77 -6.45 -12.63
CA SER A 203 -9.14 -7.56 -13.34
C SER A 203 -8.05 -7.08 -14.28
N LYS A 204 -6.99 -7.89 -14.43
CA LYS A 204 -5.84 -7.59 -15.32
C LYS A 204 -5.15 -6.26 -15.02
N THR A 205 -5.31 -5.74 -13.81
CA THR A 205 -4.67 -4.50 -13.36
C THR A 205 -3.23 -4.79 -12.95
N GLN A 206 -2.32 -3.92 -13.35
CA GLN A 206 -0.88 -4.05 -13.09
C GLN A 206 -0.47 -3.02 -12.04
N VAL A 207 0.19 -3.48 -10.98
CA VAL A 207 0.75 -2.69 -9.88
C VAL A 207 2.25 -2.91 -9.88
N LEU A 208 2.99 -2.00 -10.51
CA LEU A 208 4.42 -2.17 -10.82
C LEU A 208 5.27 -1.09 -10.15
N GLU A 209 6.35 -1.49 -9.48
CA GLU A 209 7.39 -0.56 -9.01
C GLU A 209 6.88 0.58 -8.08
N ASN A 210 5.76 0.38 -7.40
CA ASN A 210 5.20 1.36 -6.49
C ASN A 210 5.85 1.28 -5.11
N THR A 211 5.85 2.39 -4.38
CA THR A 211 6.30 2.46 -2.99
C THR A 211 5.18 2.89 -2.07
N GLY A 212 4.83 2.06 -1.10
CA GLY A 212 3.95 2.40 0.01
C GLY A 212 4.74 2.51 1.31
N ASN A 213 4.54 3.58 2.07
CA ASN A 213 5.22 3.80 3.34
C ASN A 213 4.31 4.44 4.40
N GLY A 214 4.32 3.90 5.61
CA GLY A 214 3.50 4.41 6.73
C GLY A 214 1.98 4.49 6.47
N ASN A 215 1.44 3.73 5.52
CA ASN A 215 0.03 3.42 5.38
C ASN A 215 -0.44 2.37 6.41
N VAL A 216 -1.75 2.21 6.60
CA VAL A 216 -2.29 1.08 7.39
C VAL A 216 -2.06 -0.22 6.63
N THR A 217 -2.45 -0.29 5.35
CA THR A 217 -2.12 -1.39 4.44
C THR A 217 -1.41 -0.83 3.21
N GLY A 218 -0.32 -1.47 2.78
CA GLY A 218 0.46 -1.03 1.61
C GLY A 218 -0.33 -1.17 0.32
N ALA A 219 -0.76 -2.39 0.01
CA ALA A 219 -1.71 -2.68 -1.07
C ALA A 219 -2.80 -3.66 -0.60
N MET A 220 -4.06 -3.37 -0.94
CA MET A 220 -5.19 -4.26 -0.76
C MET A 220 -5.80 -4.59 -2.12
N LEU A 221 -5.83 -5.89 -2.44
CA LEU A 221 -6.51 -6.44 -3.59
C LEU A 221 -7.74 -7.20 -3.08
N MET A 222 -8.91 -6.75 -3.48
CA MET A 222 -10.20 -7.29 -3.08
C MET A 222 -11.01 -7.65 -4.33
N ASP A 223 -11.56 -8.86 -4.35
CA ASP A 223 -12.37 -9.38 -5.47
C ASP A 223 -11.67 -9.14 -6.81
N THR A 224 -10.40 -9.53 -6.90
CA THR A 224 -9.50 -9.17 -8.00
C THR A 224 -9.00 -10.41 -8.74
N ALA A 225 -8.98 -10.38 -10.07
CA ALA A 225 -8.57 -11.51 -10.90
C ALA A 225 -7.45 -11.14 -11.88
N SER A 226 -6.48 -12.04 -12.06
CA SER A 226 -5.38 -11.89 -13.03
C SER A 226 -4.57 -10.59 -12.88
N ALA A 227 -4.40 -10.11 -11.65
CA ALA A 227 -3.56 -8.95 -11.39
C ALA A 227 -2.06 -9.31 -11.50
N THR A 228 -1.23 -8.32 -11.79
CA THR A 228 0.22 -8.44 -11.69
C THR A 228 0.73 -7.42 -10.70
N VAL A 229 1.28 -7.88 -9.58
CA VAL A 229 1.87 -7.06 -8.51
C VAL A 229 3.35 -7.36 -8.48
N ARG A 230 4.17 -6.48 -9.08
CA ARG A 230 5.58 -6.77 -9.31
C ARG A 230 6.52 -5.65 -8.89
N ASN A 231 7.63 -6.01 -8.26
CA ASN A 231 8.72 -5.10 -7.87
C ASN A 231 8.27 -3.92 -6.99
N ASN A 232 7.20 -4.07 -6.22
CA ASN A 232 6.73 -3.02 -5.30
C ASN A 232 7.48 -3.07 -3.97
N ARG A 233 7.48 -1.94 -3.25
CA ARG A 233 8.07 -1.80 -1.91
C ARG A 233 7.01 -1.34 -0.92
N PHE A 234 6.59 -2.21 -0.01
CA PHE A 234 5.61 -1.88 1.04
C PHE A 234 6.27 -1.94 2.41
N LEU A 235 6.47 -0.76 3.00
CA LEU A 235 7.43 -0.53 4.08
C LEU A 235 6.74 0.06 5.32
N LYS A 236 6.97 -0.59 6.47
CA LYS A 236 6.64 -0.04 7.80
C LYS A 236 5.15 0.23 8.00
N GLN A 237 4.29 -0.65 7.48
CA GLN A 237 2.87 -0.69 7.83
C GLN A 237 2.72 -1.37 9.19
N LYS A 238 2.87 -0.60 10.27
CA LYS A 238 2.99 -1.16 11.63
C LYS A 238 2.27 -0.39 12.74
N ASP A 239 1.83 0.83 12.46
CA ASP A 239 1.26 1.70 13.49
C ASP A 239 -0.17 1.27 13.89
N ASN A 240 -0.77 0.34 13.14
CA ASN A 240 -2.05 -0.28 13.44
C ASN A 240 -1.92 -1.79 13.69
N PRO A 241 -2.65 -2.37 14.67
CA PRO A 241 -2.70 -3.83 14.87
C PRO A 241 -3.12 -4.63 13.64
N ASN A 242 -3.94 -4.03 12.77
CA ASN A 242 -4.41 -4.61 11.52
C ASN A 242 -3.60 -4.14 10.31
N SER A 243 -2.36 -3.69 10.50
CA SER A 243 -1.55 -3.26 9.36
C SER A 243 -1.01 -4.45 8.56
N GLN A 244 -1.03 -4.33 7.23
CA GLN A 244 -0.41 -5.31 6.34
C GLN A 244 0.50 -4.64 5.29
N GLY A 245 1.54 -5.33 4.82
CA GLY A 245 2.27 -4.92 3.64
C GLY A 245 1.39 -5.06 2.39
N ILE A 246 0.96 -6.30 2.12
CA ILE A 246 0.02 -6.64 1.04
C ILE A 246 -1.09 -7.53 1.61
N LEU A 247 -2.35 -7.23 1.26
CA LEU A 247 -3.52 -8.04 1.57
C LEU A 247 -4.20 -8.48 0.28
N LEU A 248 -4.34 -9.80 0.11
CA LEU A 248 -5.16 -10.44 -0.91
C LEU A 248 -6.42 -11.00 -0.24
N TYR A 249 -7.58 -10.53 -0.67
CA TYR A 249 -8.88 -11.02 -0.21
C TYR A 249 -9.74 -11.37 -1.42
N SER A 250 -10.12 -12.63 -1.57
CA SER A 250 -10.85 -13.11 -2.76
C SER A 250 -10.11 -12.78 -4.07
N VAL A 251 -8.81 -13.10 -4.12
CA VAL A 251 -7.96 -12.86 -5.30
C VAL A 251 -7.71 -14.16 -6.04
N SER A 252 -7.84 -14.14 -7.37
CA SER A 252 -7.58 -15.31 -8.21
C SER A 252 -6.61 -15.08 -9.34
N ASP A 253 -5.91 -16.16 -9.74
CA ASP A 253 -5.11 -16.26 -10.97
C ASP A 253 -4.11 -15.11 -11.15
N SER A 254 -3.58 -14.56 -10.05
CA SER A 254 -2.75 -13.36 -10.04
C SER A 254 -1.28 -13.69 -9.77
N LEU A 255 -0.39 -12.82 -10.25
CA LEU A 255 1.06 -12.93 -10.05
C LEU A 255 1.55 -11.87 -9.06
N LEU A 256 2.20 -12.31 -7.98
CA LEU A 256 2.94 -11.49 -7.04
C LEU A 256 4.42 -11.83 -7.15
N GLU A 257 5.21 -10.96 -7.77
CA GLU A 257 6.61 -11.25 -8.07
C GLU A 257 7.59 -10.17 -7.61
N GLY A 258 8.71 -10.54 -7.00
CA GLY A 258 9.82 -9.60 -6.78
C GLY A 258 9.50 -8.43 -5.83
N ASN A 259 8.42 -8.53 -5.03
CA ASN A 259 8.03 -7.46 -4.12
C ASN A 259 8.87 -7.50 -2.85
N ARG A 260 9.22 -6.34 -2.33
CA ARG A 260 9.86 -6.18 -1.02
C ARG A 260 8.85 -5.70 0.01
N ILE A 261 8.60 -6.55 0.99
CA ILE A 261 7.59 -6.38 2.02
C ILE A 261 8.29 -6.36 3.38
N GLU A 262 8.58 -5.15 3.86
CA GLU A 262 9.52 -4.96 4.97
C GLU A 262 8.93 -4.19 6.17
N GLY A 263 9.15 -4.72 7.38
CA GLY A 263 8.88 -3.99 8.62
C GLY A 263 7.39 -3.81 8.93
N ASN A 264 6.53 -4.66 8.38
CA ASN A 264 5.08 -4.61 8.55
C ASN A 264 4.60 -5.48 9.72
N ARG A 265 3.38 -5.24 10.21
CA ARG A 265 2.76 -6.10 11.24
C ARG A 265 2.41 -7.49 10.69
N VAL A 266 1.81 -7.55 9.52
CA VAL A 266 1.78 -8.75 8.66
C VAL A 266 2.40 -8.36 7.34
N GLY A 267 3.36 -9.14 6.81
CA GLY A 267 3.98 -8.86 5.53
C GLY A 267 2.98 -9.07 4.40
N LEU A 268 2.74 -10.34 4.06
CA LEU A 268 1.74 -10.75 3.07
C LEU A 268 0.61 -11.52 3.75
N TYR A 269 -0.63 -11.06 3.58
CA TYR A 269 -1.81 -11.75 4.04
C TYR A 269 -2.64 -12.23 2.84
N VAL A 270 -2.84 -13.54 2.73
CA VAL A 270 -3.64 -14.20 1.70
C VAL A 270 -4.88 -14.83 2.35
N GLU A 271 -6.06 -14.38 1.95
CA GLU A 271 -7.33 -14.87 2.48
C GLU A 271 -8.34 -15.14 1.36
N ASN A 272 -9.07 -16.25 1.43
CA ASN A 272 -10.10 -16.64 0.45
C ASN A 272 -9.60 -16.58 -1.01
N SER A 273 -8.31 -16.84 -1.24
CA SER A 273 -7.66 -16.58 -2.53
C SER A 273 -7.18 -17.88 -3.15
N SER A 274 -7.16 -17.96 -4.49
CA SER A 274 -6.81 -19.21 -5.17
C SER A 274 -6.11 -19.05 -6.51
N GLY A 275 -5.31 -20.04 -6.88
CA GLY A 275 -4.63 -20.05 -8.19
C GLY A 275 -3.59 -18.94 -8.38
N ASN A 276 -3.11 -18.31 -7.31
CA ASN A 276 -2.14 -17.23 -7.40
C ASN A 276 -0.70 -17.77 -7.41
N GLU A 277 0.18 -17.10 -8.15
CA GLU A 277 1.63 -17.35 -8.13
C GLU A 277 2.32 -16.26 -7.31
N ILE A 278 2.91 -16.65 -6.19
CA ILE A 278 3.63 -15.76 -5.26
C ILE A 278 5.09 -16.18 -5.30
N THR A 279 5.90 -15.46 -6.06
CA THR A 279 7.26 -15.90 -6.41
C THR A 279 8.32 -14.82 -6.19
N ASN A 280 9.51 -15.21 -5.75
CA ASN A 280 10.67 -14.32 -5.62
C ASN A 280 10.42 -13.05 -4.76
N ASN A 281 9.52 -13.09 -3.78
CA ASN A 281 9.27 -11.94 -2.91
C ASN A 281 10.20 -11.93 -1.69
N GLU A 282 10.60 -10.75 -1.23
CA GLU A 282 11.38 -10.54 0.00
C GLU A 282 10.44 -10.14 1.14
N LEU A 283 10.23 -11.02 2.12
CA LEU A 283 9.45 -10.76 3.33
C LEU A 283 10.40 -10.59 4.52
N LEU A 284 10.70 -9.33 4.83
CA LEU A 284 11.80 -8.95 5.72
C LEU A 284 11.31 -8.24 6.98
N LEU A 285 11.87 -8.57 8.16
CA LEU A 285 11.68 -7.76 9.38
C LEU A 285 10.20 -7.54 9.77
N ASN A 286 9.28 -8.38 9.30
CA ASN A 286 7.87 -8.27 9.63
C ASN A 286 7.60 -8.96 10.97
N PHE A 287 6.53 -8.56 11.65
CA PHE A 287 6.12 -9.29 12.84
C PHE A 287 5.59 -10.69 12.46
N ILE A 288 4.68 -10.78 11.49
CA ILE A 288 4.39 -12.03 10.77
C ILE A 288 4.83 -11.83 9.33
N GLY A 289 5.70 -12.69 8.79
CA GLY A 289 6.14 -12.62 7.40
C GLY A 289 4.97 -12.87 6.45
N MET A 290 4.33 -14.03 6.56
CA MET A 290 3.15 -14.38 5.78
C MET A 290 2.05 -15.03 6.61
N GLN A 291 0.80 -14.74 6.25
CA GLN A 291 -0.38 -15.37 6.80
C GLN A 291 -1.24 -15.87 5.64
N VAL A 292 -1.65 -17.13 5.69
CA VAL A 292 -2.53 -17.75 4.70
C VAL A 292 -3.75 -18.33 5.39
N LYS A 293 -4.95 -18.04 4.89
CA LYS A 293 -6.20 -18.44 5.51
C LYS A 293 -7.25 -18.78 4.45
N ASP A 294 -7.98 -19.88 4.64
CA ASP A 294 -9.12 -20.28 3.80
C ASP A 294 -8.80 -20.20 2.29
N SER A 295 -7.57 -20.56 1.90
CA SER A 295 -7.03 -20.37 0.56
C SER A 295 -6.62 -21.71 -0.06
N ALA A 296 -6.57 -21.79 -1.38
CA ALA A 296 -6.30 -23.06 -2.06
C ALA A 296 -5.64 -22.87 -3.42
N ASP A 297 -4.87 -23.86 -3.87
CA ASP A 297 -4.24 -23.89 -5.19
C ASP A 297 -3.30 -22.71 -5.49
N ASN A 298 -2.81 -22.00 -4.46
CA ASN A 298 -1.77 -20.99 -4.60
C ASN A 298 -0.39 -21.65 -4.65
N GLN A 299 0.53 -21.06 -5.43
CA GLN A 299 1.91 -21.50 -5.57
C GLN A 299 2.86 -20.48 -4.98
N LEU A 300 3.59 -20.88 -3.95
CA LEU A 300 4.50 -20.03 -3.19
C LEU A 300 5.93 -20.56 -3.34
N ILE A 301 6.67 -19.91 -4.24
CA ILE A 301 7.94 -20.45 -4.74
C ILE A 301 9.07 -19.42 -4.60
N PHE A 302 10.24 -19.82 -4.13
CA PHE A 302 11.44 -18.96 -4.13
C PHE A 302 11.27 -17.62 -3.38
N ASN A 303 10.35 -17.55 -2.41
CA ASN A 303 10.23 -16.39 -1.54
C ASN A 303 11.27 -16.44 -0.42
N GLN A 304 11.68 -15.28 0.08
CA GLN A 304 12.69 -15.15 1.12
C GLN A 304 12.07 -14.59 2.40
N PHE A 305 12.12 -15.38 3.47
CA PHE A 305 11.62 -15.03 4.79
C PHE A 305 12.80 -14.80 5.73
N VAL A 306 13.06 -13.53 6.03
CA VAL A 306 14.26 -13.13 6.79
C VAL A 306 13.91 -12.21 7.94
N SER A 307 14.33 -12.60 9.14
CA SER A 307 14.24 -11.83 10.38
C SER A 307 12.81 -11.41 10.72
N ASN A 308 11.82 -12.21 10.32
CA ASN A 308 10.46 -12.07 10.80
C ASN A 308 10.33 -12.69 12.20
N VAL A 309 9.42 -12.18 13.04
CA VAL A 309 9.18 -12.78 14.36
C VAL A 309 8.50 -14.14 14.22
N ILE A 310 7.52 -14.23 13.32
CA ILE A 310 6.90 -15.47 12.83
C ILE A 310 7.09 -15.47 11.31
N GLN A 311 7.76 -16.47 10.74
CA GLN A 311 8.01 -16.47 9.29
C GLN A 311 6.73 -16.60 8.47
N ALA A 312 5.96 -17.65 8.74
CA ALA A 312 4.69 -17.90 8.09
C ALA A 312 3.78 -18.74 9.00
N GLN A 313 2.48 -18.54 8.83
CA GLN A 313 1.42 -19.34 9.44
C GLN A 313 0.30 -19.56 8.42
N ALA A 314 -0.31 -20.74 8.43
CA ALA A 314 -1.34 -21.12 7.48
C ALA A 314 -2.46 -21.89 8.18
N GLN A 315 -3.72 -21.54 7.92
CA GLN A 315 -4.91 -22.20 8.44
C GLN A 315 -5.88 -22.52 7.31
N ASP A 316 -6.46 -23.73 7.33
CA ASP A 316 -7.49 -24.15 6.38
C ASP A 316 -7.05 -23.94 4.90
N SER A 317 -5.77 -24.20 4.61
CA SER A 317 -5.12 -23.90 3.31
C SER A 317 -4.24 -25.03 2.79
N ASP A 318 -4.68 -26.27 3.01
CA ASP A 318 -3.91 -27.50 2.76
C ASP A 318 -3.62 -27.78 1.27
N ALA A 319 -4.36 -27.11 0.38
CA ALA A 319 -4.20 -27.21 -1.07
C ALA A 319 -3.16 -26.23 -1.63
N ASP A 320 -2.62 -25.32 -0.81
CA ASP A 320 -1.55 -24.42 -1.24
C ASP A 320 -0.20 -25.16 -1.28
N SER A 321 0.62 -24.81 -2.28
CA SER A 321 1.92 -25.41 -2.51
C SER A 321 3.05 -24.45 -2.16
N PHE A 322 3.98 -24.92 -1.35
CA PHE A 322 5.20 -24.21 -0.99
C PHE A 322 6.40 -25.02 -1.47
N ASP A 323 7.28 -24.41 -2.28
CA ASP A 323 8.48 -25.07 -2.79
C ASP A 323 9.66 -24.10 -2.88
N GLY A 324 10.81 -24.50 -2.36
CA GLY A 324 12.06 -23.76 -2.55
C GLY A 324 12.03 -22.37 -1.95
N ASN A 325 11.26 -22.12 -0.90
CA ASN A 325 11.36 -20.86 -0.17
C ASN A 325 12.56 -20.90 0.77
N TYR A 326 13.14 -19.75 1.07
CA TYR A 326 14.21 -19.60 2.05
C TYR A 326 13.65 -19.13 3.39
N TRP A 327 13.99 -19.83 4.47
CA TRP A 327 13.56 -19.53 5.83
C TRP A 327 14.78 -19.38 6.73
N ASP A 328 15.06 -18.17 7.23
CA ASP A 328 16.33 -17.92 7.94
C ASP A 328 16.45 -18.59 9.32
N ASN A 329 15.35 -19.11 9.86
CA ASN A 329 15.32 -19.89 11.09
C ASN A 329 15.35 -21.42 10.86
N LEU A 330 15.32 -21.88 9.60
CA LEU A 330 15.41 -23.30 9.28
C LEU A 330 16.83 -23.81 9.55
N GLN A 331 16.93 -24.82 10.41
CA GLN A 331 18.15 -25.61 10.57
C GLN A 331 18.08 -26.81 9.60
N GLY A 332 18.31 -26.51 8.32
CA GLY A 332 18.19 -27.48 7.23
C GLY A 332 19.31 -28.51 7.20
N LEU A 333 19.10 -29.55 6.42
CA LEU A 333 20.08 -30.60 6.11
C LEU A 333 20.06 -30.82 4.60
N ASP A 334 21.23 -30.81 3.97
CA ASP A 334 21.40 -31.05 2.54
C ASP A 334 22.42 -32.18 2.37
N VAL A 335 21.94 -33.41 2.16
CA VAL A 335 22.79 -34.61 2.10
C VAL A 335 23.35 -34.84 0.70
N ASP A 336 22.63 -34.47 -0.35
CA ASP A 336 23.01 -34.72 -1.74
C ASP A 336 23.70 -33.53 -2.43
N GLY A 337 23.71 -32.36 -1.79
CA GLY A 337 24.44 -31.17 -2.21
C GLY A 337 23.73 -30.37 -3.29
N ASP A 338 22.40 -30.45 -3.38
CA ASP A 338 21.59 -29.74 -4.38
C ASP A 338 21.16 -28.31 -3.98
N GLU A 339 21.67 -27.82 -2.83
CA GLU A 339 21.37 -26.52 -2.22
C GLU A 339 19.94 -26.41 -1.65
N ARG A 340 19.20 -27.52 -1.57
CA ARG A 340 17.88 -27.60 -0.91
C ARG A 340 17.95 -28.48 0.34
N SER A 341 17.05 -28.21 1.27
CA SER A 341 16.93 -28.95 2.52
C SER A 341 16.09 -30.20 2.30
N ASP A 342 16.64 -31.35 2.71
CA ASP A 342 15.94 -32.64 2.87
C ASP A 342 14.90 -32.59 4.01
N LEU A 343 14.98 -31.60 4.89
CA LEU A 343 14.01 -31.35 5.95
C LEU A 343 12.97 -30.32 5.50
N SER A 344 11.69 -30.63 5.72
CA SER A 344 10.59 -29.72 5.42
C SER A 344 10.47 -28.59 6.45
N TYR A 345 9.97 -27.44 6.00
CA TYR A 345 9.55 -26.34 6.87
C TYR A 345 8.03 -26.36 7.07
N GLU A 346 7.58 -26.43 8.32
CA GLU A 346 6.15 -26.53 8.66
C GLU A 346 5.57 -25.17 9.08
N MET A 347 4.38 -24.83 8.57
CA MET A 347 3.67 -23.60 8.93
C MET A 347 2.65 -23.90 10.02
N ASN A 348 2.87 -23.35 11.22
CA ASN A 348 2.03 -23.62 12.39
C ASN A 348 0.85 -22.62 12.48
N PRO A 349 -0.42 -23.09 12.46
CA PRO A 349 -1.58 -22.20 12.62
C PRO A 349 -1.82 -21.74 14.06
N PHE A 350 -1.06 -22.21 15.06
CA PHE A 350 -1.37 -22.01 16.49
C PHE A 350 -1.74 -20.57 16.84
N PHE A 351 -0.90 -19.60 16.48
CA PHE A 351 -1.16 -18.20 16.79
C PHE A 351 -2.38 -17.66 16.03
N LEU A 352 -2.49 -17.96 14.74
CA LEU A 352 -3.62 -17.58 13.90
C LEU A 352 -4.94 -18.09 14.46
N ALA A 353 -5.07 -19.41 14.66
CA ALA A 353 -6.27 -20.07 15.15
C ALA A 353 -6.69 -19.54 16.54
N LEU A 354 -5.71 -19.27 17.41
CA LEU A 354 -5.97 -18.75 18.74
C LEU A 354 -6.47 -17.30 18.72
N THR A 355 -5.88 -16.45 17.87
CA THR A 355 -6.29 -15.05 17.74
C THR A 355 -7.59 -14.88 16.97
N ASP A 356 -7.91 -15.80 16.07
CA ASP A 356 -9.20 -15.86 15.40
C ASP A 356 -10.32 -16.18 16.38
N ALA A 357 -10.08 -17.13 17.29
CA ALA A 357 -11.04 -17.46 18.34
C ALA A 357 -11.18 -16.34 19.39
N VAL A 358 -10.06 -15.71 19.78
CA VAL A 358 -10.02 -14.68 20.83
C VAL A 358 -8.98 -13.60 20.46
N PRO A 359 -9.39 -12.51 19.78
CA PRO A 359 -8.48 -11.47 19.28
C PRO A 359 -7.56 -10.84 20.34
N PRO A 360 -7.99 -10.61 21.60
CA PRO A 360 -7.10 -10.09 22.64
C PRO A 360 -5.85 -10.92 22.93
N TYR A 361 -5.77 -12.19 22.50
CA TYR A 361 -4.57 -13.01 22.70
C TYR A 361 -3.35 -12.55 21.90
N GLN A 362 -3.52 -11.66 20.92
CA GLN A 362 -2.39 -11.00 20.24
C GLN A 362 -1.43 -10.31 21.23
N LEU A 363 -1.92 -9.87 22.40
CA LEU A 363 -1.11 -9.25 23.46
C LEU A 363 -0.06 -10.19 24.08
N PHE A 364 -0.24 -11.50 23.95
CA PHE A 364 0.64 -12.51 24.58
C PHE A 364 1.58 -13.19 23.58
N PHE A 365 1.66 -12.68 22.34
CA PHE A 365 2.59 -13.18 21.35
C PHE A 365 4.03 -13.19 21.87
N GLN A 366 4.73 -14.29 21.61
CA GLN A 366 6.09 -14.55 22.09
C GLN A 366 6.26 -14.56 23.62
N SER A 367 5.17 -14.58 24.40
CA SER A 367 5.27 -14.85 25.83
C SER A 367 5.73 -16.29 26.06
N PRO A 368 6.55 -16.57 27.10
CA PRO A 368 7.07 -17.92 27.33
C PRO A 368 5.99 -19.01 27.43
N GLY A 369 4.82 -18.67 27.98
CA GLY A 369 3.69 -19.59 28.06
C GLY A 369 3.10 -19.93 26.68
N PHE A 370 3.03 -18.98 25.76
CA PHE A 370 2.50 -19.21 24.42
C PHE A 370 3.48 -20.00 23.55
N VAL A 371 4.79 -19.73 23.64
CA VAL A 371 5.81 -20.54 22.95
C VAL A 371 5.77 -21.99 23.43
N PHE A 372 5.55 -22.22 24.73
CA PHE A 372 5.35 -23.57 25.24
C PHE A 372 4.06 -24.21 24.70
N LEU A 373 2.93 -23.50 24.70
CA LEU A 373 1.67 -24.03 24.17
C LEU A 373 1.74 -24.33 22.67
N GLU A 374 2.41 -23.47 21.89
CA GLU A 374 2.66 -23.68 20.47
C GLU A 374 3.41 -25.01 20.23
N SER A 375 4.43 -25.30 21.04
CA SER A 375 5.19 -26.56 20.95
C SER A 375 4.35 -27.80 21.22
N LEU A 376 3.27 -27.68 22.00
CA LEU A 376 2.33 -28.77 22.26
C LEU A 376 1.28 -28.90 21.14
N PHE A 377 1.01 -27.82 20.40
CA PHE A 377 0.03 -27.80 19.33
C PHE A 377 0.53 -28.54 18.08
N ALA A 378 1.84 -28.54 17.84
CA ALA A 378 2.47 -29.11 16.65
C ALA A 378 2.34 -30.65 16.51
N THR A 379 1.97 -31.38 17.57
CA THR A 379 1.89 -32.85 17.53
C THR A 379 0.57 -33.34 16.92
N GLY A 380 0.44 -33.32 15.59
CA GLY A 380 -0.43 -34.27 14.86
C GLY A 380 -1.32 -33.76 13.72
N SER A 381 -1.31 -32.48 13.35
CA SER A 381 -2.30 -31.94 12.39
C SER A 381 -1.79 -30.88 11.40
N VAL A 382 -0.47 -30.65 11.30
CA VAL A 382 0.06 -29.63 10.37
C VAL A 382 0.10 -30.19 8.95
N GLN A 383 -0.67 -29.58 8.05
CA GLN A 383 -0.83 -30.03 6.67
C GLN A 383 -0.09 -29.14 5.65
N VAL A 384 0.17 -27.88 6.00
CA VAL A 384 0.84 -26.91 5.12
C VAL A 384 2.33 -26.85 5.43
N ARG A 385 3.17 -27.20 4.44
CA ARG A 385 4.63 -27.25 4.58
C ARG A 385 5.35 -26.96 3.27
N ASP A 386 6.55 -26.40 3.36
CA ASP A 386 7.53 -26.38 2.27
C ASP A 386 8.36 -27.66 2.33
N ALA A 387 8.25 -28.49 1.29
CA ALA A 387 8.85 -29.82 1.28
C ALA A 387 10.36 -29.80 1.01
N SER A 388 10.86 -28.77 0.31
CA SER A 388 12.27 -28.70 -0.10
C SER A 388 12.74 -27.24 -0.05
N PRO A 389 12.88 -26.66 1.15
CA PRO A 389 13.31 -25.28 1.30
C PRO A 389 14.73 -25.03 0.81
N LEU A 390 15.06 -23.80 0.42
CA LEU A 390 16.43 -23.44 0.06
C LEU A 390 17.34 -23.35 1.29
N MET A 391 18.58 -23.81 1.16
CA MET A 391 19.61 -23.73 2.21
C MET A 391 20.21 -22.32 2.36
N THR A 392 20.20 -21.53 1.29
CA THR A 392 20.76 -20.17 1.26
C THR A 392 19.78 -19.18 0.65
N PRO A 393 19.82 -17.90 1.08
CA PRO A 393 18.98 -16.87 0.49
C PRO A 393 19.34 -16.68 -0.99
N ILE A 394 18.33 -16.38 -1.81
CA ILE A 394 18.53 -16.00 -3.21
C ILE A 394 19.21 -14.63 -3.20
N SER A 395 20.46 -14.58 -3.65
CA SER A 395 21.24 -13.34 -3.69
C SER A 395 20.54 -12.33 -4.60
N THR A 396 19.86 -11.35 -4.02
CA THR A 396 19.36 -10.20 -4.77
C THR A 396 20.53 -9.28 -5.07
N VAL A 397 20.78 -9.04 -6.36
CA VAL A 397 21.80 -8.08 -6.80
C VAL A 397 21.43 -6.73 -6.21
N ASP A 398 22.23 -6.30 -5.25
CA ASP A 398 22.14 -5.05 -4.52
C ASP A 398 22.12 -3.88 -5.52
N GLN A 399 20.93 -3.40 -5.89
CA GLN A 399 20.79 -2.11 -6.57
C GLN A 399 21.02 -1.00 -5.55
N GLY A 400 22.31 -0.73 -5.30
CA GLY A 400 22.83 0.51 -4.74
C GLY A 400 22.00 1.14 -3.64
N ASP A 401 21.96 0.52 -2.46
CA ASP A 401 21.39 1.16 -1.28
C ASP A 401 22.25 2.39 -0.90
N PRO A 402 21.68 3.60 -0.64
CA PRO A 402 22.42 4.76 -0.12
C PRO A 402 23.03 4.56 1.27
N LEU A 403 22.83 3.36 1.86
CA LEU A 403 23.14 2.98 3.24
C LEU A 403 24.63 2.85 3.55
N GLU A 404 25.55 2.90 2.59
CA GLU A 404 26.99 3.00 2.89
C GLU A 404 27.30 4.25 3.75
N SER A 405 26.58 5.35 3.52
CA SER A 405 26.70 6.58 4.34
C SER A 405 26.08 6.43 5.74
N SER A 406 25.08 5.56 5.90
CA SER A 406 24.35 5.30 7.15
C SER A 406 25.10 4.34 8.08
N ARG A 407 25.79 3.32 7.54
CA ARG A 407 26.56 2.36 8.34
C ARG A 407 27.71 3.02 9.11
N THR A 408 28.37 4.01 8.53
CA THR A 408 29.44 4.78 9.20
C THR A 408 28.88 5.67 10.32
N GLN A 409 27.74 6.34 10.09
CA GLN A 409 27.08 7.14 11.14
C GLN A 409 26.53 6.28 12.27
N THR A 410 25.93 5.12 11.95
CA THR A 410 25.42 4.17 12.94
C THR A 410 26.56 3.56 13.76
N GLY A 411 27.69 3.23 13.11
CA GLY A 411 28.90 2.77 13.79
C GLY A 411 29.51 3.85 14.71
N LEU A 412 29.53 5.10 14.28
CA LEU A 412 29.98 6.24 15.10
C LEU A 412 29.06 6.49 16.30
N LEU A 413 27.75 6.38 16.12
CA LEU A 413 26.78 6.52 17.20
C LEU A 413 26.89 5.37 18.21
N GLY A 414 27.09 4.14 17.73
CA GLY A 414 27.36 2.97 18.56
C GLY A 414 28.65 3.11 19.38
N ALA A 415 29.74 3.58 18.76
CA ALA A 415 30.99 3.85 19.45
C ALA A 415 30.86 4.97 20.50
N LEU A 416 30.10 6.02 20.20
CA LEU A 416 29.80 7.10 21.14
C LEU A 416 29.03 6.58 22.36
N LEU A 417 27.99 5.78 22.14
CA LEU A 417 27.20 5.18 23.23
C LEU A 417 28.04 4.22 24.08
N LEU A 418 28.92 3.44 23.45
CA LEU A 418 29.87 2.57 24.16
C LEU A 418 30.84 3.38 25.03
N LEU A 419 31.39 4.48 24.51
CA LEU A 419 32.28 5.37 25.26
C LEU A 419 31.57 6.03 26.45
N ILE A 420 30.32 6.46 26.27
CA ILE A 420 29.49 7.01 27.35
C ILE A 420 29.26 5.94 28.43
N SER A 421 28.88 4.73 28.04
CA SER A 421 28.72 3.57 28.92
C SER A 421 29.98 3.27 29.74
N LEU A 422 31.13 3.16 29.07
CA LEU A 422 32.43 2.90 29.72
C LEU A 422 32.82 4.03 30.67
N THR A 423 32.50 5.28 30.35
CA THR A 423 32.74 6.44 31.22
C THR A 423 31.90 6.37 32.49
N PHE A 424 30.61 6.02 32.38
CA PHE A 424 29.75 5.82 33.54
C PHE A 424 30.25 4.67 34.44
N ILE A 425 30.70 3.56 33.85
CA ILE A 425 31.30 2.45 34.59
C ILE A 425 32.58 2.91 35.30
N TYR A 426 33.49 3.59 34.60
CA TYR A 426 34.76 4.05 35.16
C TYR A 426 34.57 5.07 36.29
N VAL A 427 33.69 6.06 36.10
CA VAL A 427 33.37 7.07 37.13
C VAL A 427 32.61 6.44 38.30
N GLY A 428 31.74 5.45 38.05
CA GLY A 428 31.03 4.71 39.08
C GLY A 428 31.96 3.82 39.92
N VAL A 429 32.98 3.23 39.32
CA VAL A 429 33.98 2.39 40.00
C VAL A 429 34.98 3.22 40.81
N ASN A 430 35.34 4.42 40.35
CA ASN A 430 36.25 5.34 41.06
C ASN A 430 35.60 6.17 42.18
N ARG A 431 34.30 5.96 42.46
CA ARG A 431 33.58 6.59 43.58
C ARG A 431 33.48 5.69 44.84
N LYS A 432 34.31 4.65 44.94
CA LYS A 432 34.46 3.84 46.17
C LYS A 432 35.67 4.25 46.98
#